data_AF-A0A383CL79-F1
#
_entry.id   AF-A0A383CL79-F1
#
_cell.length_a   1.000
_cell.length_b   1.000
_cell.length_c   1.000
_cell.angle_alpha   90.00
_cell.angle_beta   90.00
_cell.angle_gamma   90.00
#
_symmetry.space_group_name_H-M   'P 1'
#
loop_
_entity.id
_entity.type
_entity.pdbx_description
1 polymer ?
#
loop_
_entity_poly.entity_id
_entity_poly.type
_entity_poly.pdbx_seq_one_letter_code
_entity_poly.pdbx_strand_id
1 'polypeptide(L)' 'MGERLKTGVFKDTDKESLMVIWRGNVVARYENTEAFIAAHMEALSALDIEQEKALQDEYTDL' A
#
# COMPACT_ATOMS: atom_id res chain seq x y z
N MET A 1 21.09 20.93 3.19
CA MET A 1 20.68 19.54 3.48
C MET A 1 19.22 19.42 3.09
N GLY A 2 18.88 18.62 2.07
CA GLY A 2 17.48 18.40 1.72
C GLY A 2 16.80 17.57 2.81
N GLU A 3 15.67 18.03 3.32
CA GLU A 3 14.84 17.21 4.21
C GLU A 3 14.54 15.87 3.53
N ARG A 4 14.83 14.76 4.20
CA ARG A 4 14.39 13.45 3.73
C ARG A 4 12.87 13.43 3.81
N LEU A 5 12.22 13.49 2.64
CA LEU A 5 10.78 13.34 2.52
C LEU A 5 10.36 12.01 3.15
N LYS A 6 9.45 12.07 4.12
CA LYS A 6 8.99 10.90 4.87
C LYS A 6 8.26 9.93 3.95
N THR A 7 8.51 8.64 4.14
CA THR A 7 7.76 7.54 3.54
C THR A 7 7.54 6.47 4.60
N GLY A 8 6.31 5.96 4.71
CA GLY A 8 5.96 4.91 5.66
C GLY A 8 4.53 4.99 6.15
N VAL A 9 4.21 4.11 7.11
CA VAL A 9 2.92 4.07 7.81
C VAL A 9 3.10 4.69 9.19
N PHE A 10 2.23 5.63 9.55
CA PHE A 10 2.31 6.40 10.78
C PHE A 10 0.98 6.35 11.51
N LYS A 11 1.04 6.16 12.84
CA LYS A 11 -0.14 6.28 13.70
C LYS A 11 -0.40 7.76 14.00
N ASP A 12 -1.64 8.20 13.80
CA ASP A 12 -2.14 9.46 14.32
C ASP A 12 -2.45 9.28 15.81
N THR A 13 -1.65 9.89 16.67
CA THR A 13 -1.76 9.77 18.14
C THR A 13 -3.08 10.29 18.70
N ASP A 14 -3.79 11.16 17.96
CA ASP A 14 -5.00 11.81 18.46
C ASP A 14 -6.29 11.07 18.05
N LYS A 15 -6.21 10.17 17.06
CA LYS A 15 -7.39 9.63 16.37
C LYS A 15 -7.44 8.12 16.21
N GLU A 16 -6.47 7.39 16.76
CA GLU A 16 -6.29 5.93 16.55
C GLU A 16 -6.23 5.52 15.06
N SER A 17 -6.05 6.50 14.17
CA SER A 17 -6.05 6.31 12.72
C SER A 17 -4.63 6.09 12.18
N LEU A 18 -4.51 5.46 11.01
CA LEU A 18 -3.24 5.23 10.34
C LEU A 18 -3.15 6.09 9.07
N MET A 19 -1.98 6.68 8.85
CA MET A 19 -1.66 7.47 7.65
C MET A 19 -0.53 6.81 6.88
N VAL A 20 -0.70 6.69 5.57
CA VAL A 20 0.37 6.28 4.66
C VAL A 20 0.94 7.53 4.01
N ILE A 21 2.23 7.75 4.20
CA ILE A 21 2.96 8.87 3.59
C ILE A 21 3.89 8.31 2.52
N TRP A 22 3.87 8.92 1.34
CA TRP A 22 4.80 8.65 0.25
C TRP A 22 5.49 9.94 -0.19
N ARG A 23 6.82 9.99 -0.04
CA ARG A 23 7.63 11.16 -0.42
C ARG A 23 7.04 12.47 0.10
N GLY A 24 6.64 12.48 1.37
CA GLY A 24 6.07 13.65 2.06
C GLY A 24 4.58 13.88 1.83
N ASN A 25 3.91 13.12 0.95
CA ASN A 25 2.48 13.26 0.67
C ASN A 25 1.66 12.19 1.39
N VAL A 26 0.55 12.57 2.02
CA VAL A 26 -0.43 11.60 2.53
C VAL A 26 -1.16 11.00 1.34
N VAL A 27 -1.00 9.69 1.13
CA VAL A 27 -1.61 8.96 0.01
C VAL A 27 -2.81 8.12 0.43
N ALA A 28 -2.89 7.75 1.71
CA ALA A 28 -4.04 7.05 2.27
C ALA A 28 -4.21 7.34 3.76
N ARG A 29 -5.45 7.22 4.23
CA ARG A 29 -5.80 7.24 5.65
C ARG A 29 -6.76 6.10 5.95
N TYR A 30 -6.53 5.41 7.06
CA TYR A 30 -7.35 4.31 7.55
C TYR A 30 -7.83 4.64 8.94
N GLU A 31 -9.09 4.34 9.22
CA GLU A 31 -9.72 4.62 10.51
C GLU A 31 -9.01 3.93 11.67
N ASN A 32 -8.50 2.72 11.44
CA ASN A 32 -7.80 1.91 12.42
C ASN A 32 -6.87 0.88 11.74
N THR A 33 -6.18 0.09 12.55
CA THR A 33 -5.27 -0.97 12.09
C THR A 33 -5.97 -2.06 11.29
N GLU A 34 -7.20 -2.43 11.65
CA GLU A 34 -7.95 -3.48 10.93
C GLU A 34 -8.29 -3.05 9.51
N ALA A 35 -8.77 -1.82 9.33
CA ALA A 35 -9.06 -1.24 8.02
C ALA A 35 -7.80 -1.15 7.15
N PHE A 36 -6.66 -0.81 7.75
CA PHE A 36 -5.36 -0.82 7.06
C PHE A 36 -4.98 -2.22 6.59
N ILE A 37 -5.05 -3.22 7.47
CA ILE A 37 -4.70 -4.61 7.14
C ILE A 37 -5.61 -5.15 6.04
N ALA A 38 -6.92 -4.95 6.15
CA ALA A 38 -7.89 -5.43 5.16
C ALA A 38 -7.58 -4.91 3.76
N ALA A 39 -7.33 -3.59 3.63
CA ALA A 39 -6.98 -2.98 2.35
C ALA A 39 -5.63 -3.49 1.78
N HIS A 40 -4.65 -3.77 2.65
CA HIS A 40 -3.35 -4.30 2.20
C HIS A 40 -3.47 -5.75 1.75
N MET A 41 -4.29 -6.56 2.42
CA MET A 41 -4.55 -7.93 2.00
C MET A 41 -5.25 -7.98 0.64
N GLU A 42 -6.25 -7.11 0.43
CA GLU A 42 -6.92 -7.00 -0.88
C GLU A 42 -5.94 -6.58 -1.99
N ALA A 43 -5.08 -5.60 -1.73
CA ALA A 43 -4.06 -5.17 -2.68
C ALA A 43 -3.04 -6.28 -3.02
N LEU A 44 -2.63 -7.08 -2.02
CA LEU A 44 -1.75 -8.23 -2.24
C LEU A 44 -2.44 -9.30 -3.09
N SER A 45 -3.69 -9.63 -2.81
CA SER A 45 -4.45 -10.60 -3.62
C SER A 45 -4.64 -10.13 -5.07
N ALA A 46 -4.88 -8.84 -5.29
CA ALA A 46 -4.94 -8.27 -6.63
C ALA A 46 -3.58 -8.36 -7.36
N LEU A 47 -2.49 -8.08 -6.64
CA LEU A 47 -1.13 -8.20 -7.18
C LEU A 47 -0.81 -9.64 -7.58
N ASP A 48 -1.18 -10.62 -6.77
CA ASP A 48 -0.97 -12.04 -7.08
C ASP A 48 -1.69 -12.43 -8.40
N ILE A 49 -2.93 -11.99 -8.58
CA ILE A 49 -3.70 -12.23 -9.81
C ILE A 49 -3.02 -11.56 -11.02
N GLU A 50 -2.56 -10.32 -10.88
CA GLU A 50 -1.86 -9.62 -11.95
C GLU A 50 -0.54 -10.31 -12.32
N GLN A 51 0.19 -10.82 -11.32
CA GLN A 51 1.43 -11.58 -11.55
C GLN A 51 1.17 -12.90 -12.25
N GLU A 52 0.15 -13.66 -11.84
CA GLU A 52 -0.25 -14.89 -12.53
C GLU A 52 -0.64 -14.63 -13.99
N LYS A 53 -1.38 -13.55 -14.24
CA LYS A 53 -1.74 -13.15 -15.61
C LYS A 53 -0.51 -12.78 -16.43
N ALA A 54 0.40 -11.97 -15.87
CA ALA A 54 1.62 -11.59 -16.56
C ALA A 54 2.48 -12.81 -16.94
N LEU A 55 2.55 -13.81 -16.05
CA LEU A 55 3.22 -15.08 -16.35
C LEU A 55 2.51 -15.85 -17.46
N GLN A 56 1.18 -15.94 -17.42
CA GLN A 56 0.41 -16.63 -18.47
C GLN A 56 0.60 -15.98 -19.84
N ASP A 57 0.59 -14.64 -19.89
CA ASP A 57 0.82 -13.88 -21.12
C ASP A 57 2.23 -14.19 -21.68
N GLU A 58 3.26 -14.22 -20.83
CA GLU A 58 4.65 -14.53 -21.24
C GLU A 58 4.80 -15.97 -21.79
N TYR A 59 4.11 -16.96 -21.22
CA TYR A 59 4.18 -18.35 -21.69
C TYR A 59 3.29 -18.64 -22.90
N THR A 60 2.27 -17.83 -23.17
CA THR A 60 1.34 -18.04 -24.29
C THR A 60 1.81 -17.37 -25.59
N ASP A 61 2.71 -16.38 -25.48
CA ASP A 61 3.37 -15.71 -26.61
C ASP A 61 4.58 -16.49 -27.19
N LEU A 62 4.82 -17.73 -26.72
CA LEU A 62 5.86 -18.68 -27.20
C LEU A 62 5.27 -19.77 -28.12
#